data_AF-A0A2N7F8N4-F1
#
_entry.id   AF-A0A2N7F8N4-F1
#
_cell.length_a   1.000
_cell.length_b   1.000
_cell.length_c   1.000
_cell.angle_alpha   90.00
_cell.angle_beta   90.00
_cell.angle_gamma   90.00
#
_symmetry.space_group_name_H-M   'P 1'
#
loop_
_entity.id
_entity.type
_entity.pdbx_description
1 polymer ?
#
loop_
_entity_poly.entity_id
_entity_poly.type
_entity_poly.pdbx_seq_one_letter_code
_entity_poly.pdbx_strand_id
1 'polypeptide(L)'
;MKLTQIGIIVGAIIGLNVAHADDLPAPYPASAPGAGVIEGTSDLGIDAALTAAAGGVTIPTASDNTALWQMGSGDRANVTINQNTSGVINGHTALVDTHASYKSDVVVEQSGNLNEAHVQLRGKYNNALIDQNGQSNQARVQVEQNGHVNDLRVTQMGDDNISVTAALGGADHNRAETTIYGDSNKTYTEFSNYDVDYNNVEIDISGDDNYVQTIVNNSVGGGDWNDVDIDLVNSDRNRVFVLQTGSHSDAVVQLQNSNMNQFTVEQTSNDSAVVLGNGAYGNVGIIYQN
;
A
#
# COMPACT_ATOMS: atom_id res chain seq x y z
N MET A 1 31.68 -4.17 39.16
CA MET A 1 30.29 -4.60 38.98
C MET A 1 29.39 -3.38 39.05
N LYS A 2 28.84 -2.93 37.91
CA LYS A 2 27.79 -1.90 37.85
C LYS A 2 26.59 -2.55 37.16
N LEU A 3 25.45 -2.62 37.81
CA LEU A 3 24.18 -2.78 37.11
C LEU A 3 23.70 -1.38 36.74
N THR A 4 23.73 -1.05 35.45
CA THR A 4 22.98 0.09 34.93
C THR A 4 21.49 -0.24 34.89
N GLN A 5 20.65 0.77 35.08
CA GLN A 5 19.20 0.59 35.18
C GLN A 5 18.64 -0.01 33.89
N ILE A 6 17.74 -0.98 34.01
CA ILE A 6 16.81 -1.33 32.95
C ILE A 6 15.87 -0.14 32.77
N GLY A 7 16.15 0.69 31.76
CA GLY A 7 15.24 1.73 31.33
C GLY A 7 14.02 1.07 30.70
N ILE A 8 12.86 1.16 31.37
CA ILE A 8 11.58 0.75 30.80
C ILE A 8 11.20 1.80 29.75
N ILE A 9 11.74 1.65 28.55
CA ILE A 9 11.32 2.43 27.38
C ILE A 9 10.04 1.78 26.89
N VAL A 10 8.90 2.40 27.23
CA VAL A 10 7.62 2.14 26.56
C VAL A 10 7.62 2.90 25.23
N GLY A 11 8.49 2.45 24.33
CA GLY A 11 8.32 2.67 22.90
C GLY A 11 7.42 1.55 22.37
N ALA A 12 6.47 1.89 21.51
CA ALA A 12 5.66 0.87 20.86
C ALA A 12 6.55 0.07 19.91
N ILE A 13 6.86 -1.18 20.25
CA ILE A 13 7.48 -2.12 19.33
C ILE A 13 6.41 -2.48 18.30
N ILE A 14 6.34 -1.73 17.20
CA ILE A 14 5.64 -2.12 15.97
C ILE A 14 6.51 -3.11 15.18
N GLY A 15 7.13 -4.05 15.90
CA GLY A 15 7.51 -5.34 15.32
C GLY A 15 6.23 -6.06 14.89
N LEU A 16 6.29 -6.75 13.76
CA LEU A 16 5.17 -7.16 12.91
C LEU A 16 3.96 -7.80 13.65
N ASN A 17 3.08 -6.95 14.18
CA ASN A 17 1.88 -7.34 14.93
C ASN A 17 0.61 -7.12 14.08
N VAL A 18 0.24 -8.17 13.34
CA VAL A 18 -1.08 -8.85 13.56
C VAL A 18 -2.35 -8.06 13.08
N ALA A 19 -3.01 -8.21 11.90
CA ALA A 19 -3.12 -9.12 10.71
C ALA A 19 -4.30 -10.16 10.58
N HIS A 20 -4.81 -10.49 9.38
CA HIS A 20 -5.78 -11.61 9.21
C HIS A 20 -5.69 -12.23 7.80
N ALA A 21 -5.57 -13.56 7.73
CA ALA A 21 -5.63 -14.36 6.50
C ALA A 21 -6.07 -15.80 6.81
N ASP A 22 -6.60 -16.52 5.81
CA ASP A 22 -7.34 -17.79 5.96
C ASP A 22 -6.48 -19.03 6.33
N ASP A 23 -7.13 -20.08 6.83
CA ASP A 23 -6.57 -21.34 7.35
C ASP A 23 -5.99 -22.26 6.24
N LEU A 24 -4.86 -21.85 5.63
CA LEU A 24 -4.06 -22.75 4.79
C LEU A 24 -3.31 -23.79 5.66
N PRO A 25 -3.25 -25.07 5.22
CA PRO A 25 -2.77 -26.17 6.06
C PRO A 25 -1.26 -26.10 6.35
N ALA A 26 -0.91 -26.22 7.63
CA ALA A 26 0.46 -26.26 8.15
C ALA A 26 1.30 -27.40 7.49
N PRO A 27 2.62 -27.22 7.27
CA PRO A 27 3.56 -26.81 8.32
C PRO A 27 4.34 -25.51 8.07
N TYR A 28 4.33 -24.60 9.06
CA TYR A 28 5.07 -23.34 9.08
C TYR A 28 6.55 -23.51 9.44
N PRO A 29 7.46 -22.76 8.78
CA PRO A 29 8.65 -22.24 9.47
C PRO A 29 8.93 -20.73 9.28
N ALA A 30 8.00 -19.91 8.77
CA ALA A 30 8.07 -18.44 8.89
C ALA A 30 6.88 -17.92 9.71
N SER A 31 7.14 -16.94 10.57
CA SER A 31 6.13 -16.29 11.40
C SER A 31 5.18 -15.47 10.53
N ALA A 32 4.01 -16.05 10.21
CA ALA A 32 2.90 -15.27 9.69
C ALA A 32 2.39 -14.29 10.76
N PRO A 33 2.00 -13.07 10.39
CA PRO A 33 1.20 -12.19 11.24
C PRO A 33 -0.18 -12.82 11.61
N GLY A 34 -0.70 -12.60 12.83
CA GLY A 34 -1.99 -13.15 13.34
C GLY A 34 -3.09 -12.08 13.62
N ALA A 35 -4.21 -12.39 14.28
CA ALA A 35 -5.48 -11.59 14.31
C ALA A 35 -5.50 -10.04 14.63
N GLY A 36 -5.67 -9.18 13.61
CA GLY A 36 -6.01 -7.74 13.60
C GLY A 36 -6.16 -7.18 12.16
N VAL A 37 -6.88 -6.08 11.87
CA VAL A 37 -7.14 -5.67 10.47
C VAL A 37 -6.03 -4.78 9.90
N ILE A 38 -5.25 -5.31 8.96
CA ILE A 38 -4.38 -4.52 8.06
C ILE A 38 -5.24 -4.11 6.85
N GLU A 39 -5.26 -2.83 6.51
CA GLU A 39 -5.99 -2.33 5.34
C GLU A 39 -5.45 -2.98 4.05
N GLY A 40 -6.30 -3.28 3.08
CA GLY A 40 -5.89 -3.98 1.86
C GLY A 40 -5.93 -5.51 1.94
N THR A 41 -6.04 -6.10 3.14
CA THR A 41 -6.31 -7.55 3.29
C THR A 41 -7.77 -7.93 2.98
N SER A 42 -8.68 -6.96 3.12
CA SER A 42 -10.12 -7.03 2.87
C SER A 42 -10.60 -5.73 2.20
N ASP A 43 -11.89 -5.69 1.88
CA ASP A 43 -12.64 -4.48 1.53
C ASP A 43 -12.16 -3.23 2.30
N LEU A 44 -11.78 -2.19 1.55
CA LEU A 44 -11.34 -0.88 2.03
C LEU A 44 -12.49 0.00 2.52
N GLY A 45 -13.75 -0.37 2.23
CA GLY A 45 -14.95 0.33 2.66
C GLY A 45 -15.05 1.76 2.12
N ILE A 46 -14.60 2.00 0.88
CA ILE A 46 -14.51 3.36 0.31
C ILE A 46 -15.91 3.97 0.15
N ASP A 47 -16.91 3.18 -0.25
CA ASP A 47 -18.34 3.55 -0.20
C ASP A 47 -18.81 4.05 1.19
N ALA A 48 -18.34 3.41 2.27
CA ALA A 48 -18.67 3.80 3.64
C ALA A 48 -17.91 5.07 4.08
N ALA A 49 -16.64 5.20 3.72
CA ALA A 49 -15.84 6.40 3.94
C ALA A 49 -16.45 7.61 3.18
N LEU A 50 -16.86 7.41 1.92
CA LEU A 50 -17.54 8.38 1.08
C LEU A 50 -18.90 8.79 1.68
N THR A 51 -19.68 7.84 2.18
CA THR A 51 -20.95 8.11 2.86
C THR A 51 -20.76 8.95 4.13
N ALA A 52 -19.70 8.70 4.90
CA ALA A 52 -19.34 9.52 6.06
C ALA A 52 -18.84 10.91 5.64
N ALA A 53 -17.96 10.98 4.63
CA ALA A 53 -17.43 12.20 4.03
C ALA A 53 -18.52 13.12 3.44
N ALA A 54 -19.64 12.55 2.99
CA ALA A 54 -20.80 13.30 2.51
C ALA A 54 -21.47 14.16 3.61
N GLY A 55 -21.27 13.85 4.89
CA GLY A 55 -21.81 14.64 6.00
C GLY A 55 -23.35 14.74 6.04
N GLY A 56 -24.06 13.78 5.42
CA GLY A 56 -25.51 13.81 5.25
C GLY A 56 -26.02 14.50 3.97
N VAL A 57 -25.13 14.95 3.08
CA VAL A 57 -25.50 15.28 1.70
C VAL A 57 -25.95 14.00 0.99
N THR A 58 -27.08 14.04 0.29
CA THR A 58 -27.51 12.95 -0.59
C THR A 58 -26.59 12.89 -1.82
N ILE A 59 -25.58 12.02 -1.76
CA ILE A 59 -24.88 11.55 -2.95
C ILE A 59 -25.89 10.82 -3.86
N PRO A 60 -25.77 10.87 -5.20
CA PRO A 60 -26.68 10.19 -6.12
C PRO A 60 -26.66 8.65 -6.02
N THR A 61 -27.35 8.08 -5.04
CA THR A 61 -27.39 6.64 -4.79
C THR A 61 -28.29 5.88 -5.78
N ALA A 62 -27.88 5.78 -7.06
CA ALA A 62 -28.40 4.81 -8.03
C ALA A 62 -27.51 4.68 -9.27
N SER A 63 -27.10 3.44 -9.57
CA SER A 63 -26.58 2.91 -10.86
C SER A 63 -25.32 3.52 -11.50
N ASP A 64 -25.12 4.84 -11.44
CA ASP A 64 -24.09 5.58 -12.17
C ASP A 64 -22.83 5.85 -11.32
N ASN A 65 -21.79 6.42 -11.94
CA ASN A 65 -20.54 6.74 -11.25
C ASN A 65 -20.71 7.83 -10.18
N THR A 66 -19.99 7.63 -9.07
CA THR A 66 -19.98 8.50 -7.91
C THR A 66 -18.59 9.08 -7.70
N ALA A 67 -18.49 10.40 -7.63
CA ALA A 67 -17.27 11.13 -7.29
C ALA A 67 -17.55 12.19 -6.21
N LEU A 68 -16.79 12.16 -5.12
CA LEU A 68 -16.80 13.19 -4.07
C LEU A 68 -15.40 13.80 -3.94
N TRP A 69 -15.28 15.10 -4.23
CA TRP A 69 -14.06 15.87 -3.94
C TRP A 69 -14.26 16.79 -2.72
N GLN A 70 -13.56 16.47 -1.62
CA GLN A 70 -13.46 17.32 -0.44
C GLN A 70 -12.26 18.27 -0.57
N MET A 71 -12.50 19.48 -1.06
CA MET A 71 -11.45 20.52 -1.18
C MET A 71 -10.90 20.99 0.19
N GLY A 72 -11.80 21.06 1.18
CA GLY A 72 -11.45 21.43 2.55
C GLY A 72 -10.80 22.81 2.67
N SER A 73 -9.65 22.86 3.35
CA SER A 73 -8.83 24.06 3.54
C SER A 73 -7.61 24.15 2.59
N GLY A 74 -7.53 23.30 1.56
CA GLY A 74 -6.39 23.27 0.64
C GLY A 74 -6.33 24.46 -0.33
N ASP A 75 -5.15 24.72 -0.90
CA ASP A 75 -4.93 25.72 -1.96
C ASP A 75 -4.17 25.12 -3.15
N ARG A 76 -4.64 25.39 -4.37
CA ARG A 76 -4.07 24.91 -5.65
C ARG A 76 -3.95 23.39 -5.76
N ALA A 77 -4.83 22.62 -5.12
CA ALA A 77 -4.99 21.22 -5.47
C ALA A 77 -5.64 21.12 -6.87
N ASN A 78 -5.02 20.38 -7.79
CA ASN A 78 -5.65 20.01 -9.05
C ASN A 78 -6.15 18.57 -8.93
N VAL A 79 -7.41 18.32 -9.27
CA VAL A 79 -8.03 17.00 -9.16
C VAL A 79 -8.73 16.65 -10.46
N THR A 80 -8.35 15.52 -11.04
CA THR A 80 -8.99 14.90 -12.19
C THR A 80 -9.60 13.57 -11.75
N ILE A 81 -10.90 13.38 -11.99
CA ILE A 81 -11.61 12.12 -11.75
C ILE A 81 -12.37 11.78 -13.03
N ASN A 82 -11.97 10.68 -13.68
CA ASN A 82 -12.52 10.19 -14.94
C ASN A 82 -13.04 8.77 -14.70
N GLN A 83 -14.33 8.55 -14.97
CA GLN A 83 -15.03 7.31 -14.65
C GLN A 83 -15.80 6.82 -15.88
N ASN A 84 -15.38 5.69 -16.45
CA ASN A 84 -15.77 5.17 -17.75
C ASN A 84 -16.44 3.79 -17.60
N THR A 85 -17.71 3.81 -17.19
CA THR A 85 -18.50 2.58 -16.94
C THR A 85 -18.73 1.80 -18.23
N SER A 86 -18.64 0.48 -18.16
CA SER A 86 -18.94 -0.45 -19.26
C SER A 86 -20.45 -0.72 -19.43
N GLY A 87 -21.30 -0.07 -18.63
CA GLY A 87 -22.74 -0.31 -18.58
C GLY A 87 -23.57 0.86 -18.03
N VAL A 88 -24.85 0.57 -17.74
CA VAL A 88 -25.85 1.50 -17.18
C VAL A 88 -26.29 1.13 -15.76
N ILE A 89 -25.50 0.28 -15.10
CA ILE A 89 -25.53 -0.09 -13.69
C ILE A 89 -24.08 -0.34 -13.28
N ASN A 90 -23.81 -0.41 -11.97
CA ASN A 90 -22.51 -0.79 -11.41
C ASN A 90 -21.40 0.23 -11.71
N GLY A 91 -21.71 1.52 -11.59
CA GLY A 91 -20.72 2.61 -11.65
C GLY A 91 -19.59 2.51 -10.63
N HIS A 92 -18.59 3.37 -10.81
CA HIS A 92 -17.39 3.48 -9.98
C HIS A 92 -17.58 4.42 -8.79
N THR A 93 -16.81 4.22 -7.72
CA THR A 93 -16.73 5.15 -6.57
C THR A 93 -15.36 5.81 -6.52
N ALA A 94 -15.32 7.14 -6.40
CA ALA A 94 -14.11 7.93 -6.19
C ALA A 94 -14.29 8.92 -5.03
N LEU A 95 -13.49 8.76 -3.97
CA LEU A 95 -13.36 9.71 -2.87
C LEU A 95 -12.00 10.39 -2.97
N VAL A 96 -11.98 11.71 -3.16
CA VAL A 96 -10.75 12.51 -3.14
C VAL A 96 -10.86 13.58 -2.08
N ASP A 97 -9.96 13.58 -1.10
CA ASP A 97 -9.88 14.61 -0.06
C ASP A 97 -8.51 15.30 -0.12
N THR A 98 -8.54 16.60 -0.42
CA THR A 98 -7.36 17.48 -0.54
C THR A 98 -7.33 18.57 0.54
N HIS A 99 -8.09 18.41 1.64
CA HIS A 99 -8.08 19.32 2.78
C HIS A 99 -6.64 19.55 3.30
N ALA A 100 -6.26 20.82 3.50
CA ALA A 100 -4.92 21.23 3.94
C ALA A 100 -3.75 20.70 3.06
N SER A 101 -4.00 20.43 1.78
CA SER A 101 -2.96 20.29 0.76
C SER A 101 -2.54 21.64 0.17
N TYR A 102 -1.35 21.71 -0.42
CA TYR A 102 -0.87 22.88 -1.15
C TYR A 102 -0.15 22.48 -2.43
N LYS A 103 -0.67 22.90 -3.60
CA LYS A 103 -0.13 22.51 -4.92
C LYS A 103 0.08 20.98 -5.05
N SER A 104 -0.98 20.22 -4.83
CA SER A 104 -0.99 18.77 -4.99
C SER A 104 -1.81 18.36 -6.21
N ASP A 105 -1.34 17.36 -6.93
CA ASP A 105 -1.99 16.85 -8.14
C ASP A 105 -2.59 15.45 -7.86
N VAL A 106 -3.88 15.27 -8.15
CA VAL A 106 -4.58 13.98 -8.04
C VAL A 106 -5.18 13.61 -9.39
N VAL A 107 -4.94 12.38 -9.81
CA VAL A 107 -5.59 11.76 -10.97
C VAL A 107 -6.20 10.42 -10.54
N VAL A 108 -7.48 10.24 -10.84
CA VAL A 108 -8.23 8.99 -10.68
C VAL A 108 -8.85 8.64 -12.03
N GLU A 109 -8.36 7.59 -12.67
CA GLU A 109 -8.90 6.98 -13.87
C GLU A 109 -9.56 5.64 -13.50
N GLN A 110 -10.83 5.45 -13.85
CA GLN A 110 -11.56 4.21 -13.57
C GLN A 110 -12.32 3.78 -14.82
N SER A 111 -12.14 2.52 -15.23
CA SER A 111 -12.75 1.92 -16.41
C SER A 111 -13.27 0.51 -16.09
N GLY A 112 -14.45 0.15 -16.61
CA GLY A 112 -15.08 -1.15 -16.33
C GLY A 112 -16.31 -0.99 -15.45
N ASN A 113 -16.37 -1.64 -14.28
CA ASN A 113 -17.50 -1.53 -13.33
C ASN A 113 -17.00 -1.58 -11.88
N LEU A 114 -17.74 -1.06 -10.91
CA LEU A 114 -17.52 -1.21 -9.45
C LEU A 114 -16.14 -0.82 -8.88
N ASN A 115 -15.17 -0.36 -9.66
CA ASN A 115 -13.87 0.03 -9.10
C ASN A 115 -14.03 1.18 -8.09
N GLU A 116 -13.33 1.10 -6.97
CA GLU A 116 -13.33 2.06 -5.86
C GLU A 116 -11.94 2.68 -5.69
N ALA A 117 -11.89 4.01 -5.61
CA ALA A 117 -10.65 4.78 -5.44
C ALA A 117 -10.78 5.77 -4.27
N HIS A 118 -9.81 5.78 -3.37
CA HIS A 118 -9.72 6.76 -2.28
C HIS A 118 -8.36 7.46 -2.30
N VAL A 119 -8.35 8.77 -2.51
CA VAL A 119 -7.13 9.59 -2.39
C VAL A 119 -7.29 10.57 -1.24
N GLN A 120 -6.44 10.49 -0.22
CA GLN A 120 -6.33 11.51 0.81
C GLN A 120 -4.95 12.19 0.74
N LEU A 121 -4.89 13.42 0.23
CA LEU A 121 -3.66 14.23 0.26
C LEU A 121 -3.77 15.38 1.26
N ARG A 122 -2.82 15.40 2.20
CA ARG A 122 -2.48 16.56 3.04
C ARG A 122 -1.13 17.14 2.58
N GLY A 123 -0.64 18.17 3.27
CA GLY A 123 0.75 18.61 3.12
C GLY A 123 0.99 19.49 1.89
N LYS A 124 2.06 19.26 1.13
CA LYS A 124 2.46 20.14 0.02
C LYS A 124 3.15 19.36 -1.10
N TYR A 125 2.91 19.71 -2.36
CA TYR A 125 3.62 19.13 -3.52
C TYR A 125 3.50 17.60 -3.65
N ASN A 126 2.56 16.98 -2.95
CA ASN A 126 2.32 15.54 -3.03
C ASN A 126 1.46 15.22 -4.25
N ASN A 127 1.72 14.09 -4.91
CA ASN A 127 1.01 13.62 -6.09
C ASN A 127 0.37 12.26 -5.82
N ALA A 128 -0.77 12.00 -6.46
CA ALA A 128 -1.46 10.71 -6.42
C ALA A 128 -1.99 10.30 -7.79
N LEU A 129 -1.73 9.05 -8.18
CA LEU A 129 -2.39 8.39 -9.32
C LEU A 129 -3.08 7.11 -8.87
N ILE A 130 -4.33 6.93 -9.29
CA ILE A 130 -5.02 5.64 -9.30
C ILE A 130 -5.53 5.42 -10.74
N ASP A 131 -5.12 4.31 -11.37
CA ASP A 131 -5.67 3.83 -12.64
C ASP A 131 -6.21 2.40 -12.46
N GLN A 132 -7.50 2.18 -12.79
CA GLN A 132 -8.21 0.93 -12.53
C GLN A 132 -9.02 0.48 -13.74
N ASN A 133 -8.70 -0.68 -14.29
CA ASN A 133 -9.35 -1.23 -15.49
C ASN A 133 -9.77 -2.69 -15.27
N GLY A 134 -11.07 -2.89 -15.04
CA GLY A 134 -11.67 -4.18 -14.69
C GLY A 134 -12.90 -4.02 -13.80
N GLN A 135 -13.13 -4.99 -12.91
CA GLN A 135 -14.27 -5.00 -11.99
C GLN A 135 -13.84 -5.07 -10.53
N SER A 136 -14.53 -4.31 -9.67
CA SER A 136 -14.38 -4.35 -8.21
C SER A 136 -12.96 -4.02 -7.68
N ASN A 137 -12.08 -3.44 -8.49
CA ASN A 137 -10.73 -3.10 -8.04
C ASN A 137 -10.81 -1.99 -7.00
N GLN A 138 -10.13 -2.14 -5.88
CA GLN A 138 -10.08 -1.15 -4.80
C GLN A 138 -8.66 -0.60 -4.63
N ALA A 139 -8.51 0.72 -4.60
CA ALA A 139 -7.23 1.39 -4.43
C ALA A 139 -7.33 2.55 -3.43
N ARG A 140 -6.31 2.69 -2.58
CA ARG A 140 -6.17 3.88 -1.72
C ARG A 140 -4.75 4.44 -1.68
N VAL A 141 -4.65 5.75 -1.92
CA VAL A 141 -3.43 6.54 -1.81
C VAL A 141 -3.59 7.57 -0.68
N GLN A 142 -2.65 7.60 0.26
CA GLN A 142 -2.73 8.44 1.46
C GLN A 142 -1.41 9.17 1.75
N VAL A 143 -1.47 10.49 1.96
CA VAL A 143 -0.37 11.28 2.53
C VAL A 143 -0.87 12.10 3.71
N GLU A 144 -0.27 11.91 4.87
CA GLU A 144 -0.66 12.59 6.11
C GLU A 144 -0.13 14.02 6.25
N GLN A 145 -0.58 14.71 7.32
CA GLN A 145 -0.18 16.08 7.59
C GLN A 145 1.34 16.22 7.69
N ASN A 146 1.83 17.34 7.18
CA ASN A 146 3.24 17.69 7.05
C ASN A 146 4.04 16.94 5.96
N GLY A 147 3.59 15.81 5.41
CA GLY A 147 4.31 15.14 4.32
C GLY A 147 4.41 16.01 3.05
N HIS A 148 5.57 16.03 2.39
CA HIS A 148 5.88 16.88 1.23
C HIS A 148 6.57 16.12 0.10
N VAL A 149 6.25 16.47 -1.15
CA VAL A 149 6.91 15.93 -2.37
C VAL A 149 6.83 14.40 -2.51
N ASN A 150 5.85 13.74 -1.88
CA ASN A 150 5.61 12.30 -2.06
C ASN A 150 4.88 12.06 -3.39
N ASP A 151 5.18 10.95 -4.07
CA ASP A 151 4.64 10.61 -5.39
C ASP A 151 4.18 9.14 -5.42
N LEU A 152 2.88 8.93 -5.24
CA LEU A 152 2.30 7.62 -4.94
C LEU A 152 1.34 7.16 -6.05
N ARG A 153 1.59 6.00 -6.65
CA ARG A 153 0.87 5.48 -7.83
C ARG A 153 0.40 4.04 -7.67
N VAL A 154 -0.85 3.79 -8.06
CA VAL A 154 -1.46 2.45 -8.13
C VAL A 154 -2.07 2.24 -9.51
N THR A 155 -1.74 1.11 -10.16
CA THR A 155 -2.31 0.68 -11.45
C THR A 155 -2.83 -0.75 -11.33
N GLN A 156 -4.13 -0.97 -11.60
CA GLN A 156 -4.80 -2.28 -11.45
C GLN A 156 -5.49 -2.71 -12.76
N MET A 157 -5.14 -3.89 -13.26
CA MET A 157 -5.77 -4.54 -14.42
C MET A 157 -6.15 -5.99 -14.12
N GLY A 158 -7.43 -6.31 -14.25
CA GLY A 158 -8.03 -7.57 -13.77
C GLY A 158 -9.20 -7.28 -12.81
N ASP A 159 -9.71 -8.30 -12.13
CA ASP A 159 -10.89 -8.19 -11.26
C ASP A 159 -10.54 -8.44 -9.76
N ASP A 160 -11.28 -7.80 -8.85
CA ASP A 160 -11.20 -7.94 -7.38
C ASP A 160 -9.82 -7.62 -6.72
N ASN A 161 -8.92 -6.88 -7.37
CA ASN A 161 -7.62 -6.51 -6.78
C ASN A 161 -7.76 -5.40 -5.73
N ILE A 162 -6.93 -5.43 -4.67
CA ILE A 162 -6.90 -4.42 -3.61
C ILE A 162 -5.48 -3.86 -3.44
N SER A 163 -5.34 -2.54 -3.36
CA SER A 163 -4.03 -1.88 -3.20
C SER A 163 -4.09 -0.69 -2.23
N VAL A 164 -3.04 -0.55 -1.42
CA VAL A 164 -2.86 0.54 -0.47
C VAL A 164 -1.43 1.07 -0.58
N THR A 165 -1.30 2.40 -0.69
CA THR A 165 -0.02 3.10 -0.67
C THR A 165 -0.11 4.33 0.21
N ALA A 166 0.70 4.40 1.27
CA ALA A 166 0.58 5.40 2.33
C ALA A 166 1.92 6.02 2.77
N ALA A 167 1.98 7.34 2.86
CA ALA A 167 3.01 8.09 3.56
C ALA A 167 2.42 8.71 4.84
N LEU A 168 2.77 8.15 6.00
CA LEU A 168 2.18 8.47 7.30
C LEU A 168 3.15 9.26 8.18
N GLY A 169 2.65 9.92 9.23
CA GLY A 169 3.48 10.61 10.23
C GLY A 169 4.21 11.87 9.76
N GLY A 170 4.19 12.19 8.46
CA GLY A 170 4.86 13.35 7.87
C GLY A 170 6.15 13.04 7.12
N ALA A 171 6.29 11.83 6.59
CA ALA A 171 7.36 11.41 5.67
C ALA A 171 7.41 12.26 4.37
N ASP A 172 8.60 12.60 3.88
CA ASP A 172 8.84 13.50 2.74
C ASP A 172 9.61 12.82 1.56
N HIS A 173 9.38 13.27 0.32
CA HIS A 173 10.09 12.84 -0.89
C HIS A 173 10.04 11.34 -1.25
N ASN A 174 9.08 10.57 -0.70
CA ASN A 174 8.98 9.14 -0.99
C ASN A 174 8.22 8.87 -2.30
N ARG A 175 8.70 7.91 -3.10
CA ARG A 175 8.01 7.36 -4.27
C ARG A 175 7.50 5.96 -3.96
N ALA A 176 6.27 5.67 -4.37
CA ALA A 176 5.78 4.30 -4.47
C ALA A 176 4.98 4.10 -5.74
N GLU A 177 5.25 2.99 -6.44
CA GLU A 177 4.59 2.62 -7.69
C GLU A 177 4.23 1.12 -7.63
N THR A 178 3.04 0.73 -8.09
CA THR A 178 2.57 -0.66 -7.99
C THR A 178 1.63 -0.99 -9.16
N THR A 179 1.95 -2.04 -9.92
CA THR A 179 1.23 -2.45 -11.14
C THR A 179 0.78 -3.91 -11.04
N ILE A 180 -0.50 -4.22 -11.29
CA ILE A 180 -0.99 -5.60 -11.27
C ILE A 180 -1.78 -5.97 -12.54
N TYR A 181 -1.50 -7.17 -13.06
CA TYR A 181 -2.17 -7.83 -14.18
C TYR A 181 -2.64 -9.25 -13.79
N GLY A 182 -3.80 -9.37 -13.15
CA GLY A 182 -4.35 -10.63 -12.64
C GLY A 182 -5.51 -10.38 -11.67
N ASP A 183 -6.05 -11.43 -11.06
CA ASP A 183 -7.27 -11.34 -10.24
C ASP A 183 -7.00 -11.54 -8.73
N SER A 184 -7.78 -10.86 -7.87
CA SER A 184 -7.77 -11.02 -6.41
C SER A 184 -6.44 -10.73 -5.67
N ASN A 185 -5.49 -10.01 -6.29
CA ASN A 185 -4.21 -9.67 -5.67
C ASN A 185 -4.32 -8.53 -4.65
N LYS A 186 -3.42 -8.51 -3.66
CA LYS A 186 -3.46 -7.60 -2.51
C LYS A 186 -2.10 -6.99 -2.21
N THR A 187 -2.01 -5.66 -2.20
CA THR A 187 -0.77 -4.91 -1.94
C THR A 187 -0.93 -3.88 -0.83
N TYR A 188 0.10 -3.73 0.01
CA TYR A 188 0.18 -2.72 1.06
C TYR A 188 1.61 -2.15 1.14
N THR A 189 1.76 -0.86 0.86
CA THR A 189 3.02 -0.12 0.94
C THR A 189 2.88 1.05 1.91
N GLU A 190 3.74 1.11 2.93
CA GLU A 190 3.71 2.13 3.98
C GLU A 190 5.10 2.75 4.24
N PHE A 191 5.16 4.08 4.25
CA PHE A 191 6.26 4.86 4.83
C PHE A 191 5.79 5.42 6.19
N SER A 192 6.33 4.90 7.30
CA SER A 192 5.82 5.18 8.65
C SER A 192 6.72 6.13 9.44
N ASN A 193 6.13 7.21 9.98
CA ASN A 193 6.73 8.23 10.86
C ASN A 193 7.35 9.45 10.14
N TYR A 194 7.64 10.48 10.94
CA TYR A 194 8.49 11.61 10.59
C TYR A 194 9.97 11.17 10.54
N ASP A 195 10.81 11.81 9.72
CA ASP A 195 12.19 11.39 9.41
C ASP A 195 12.26 10.00 8.72
N VAL A 196 11.52 9.86 7.60
CA VAL A 196 11.46 8.67 6.71
C VAL A 196 11.39 9.16 5.28
N ASP A 197 12.53 9.64 4.76
CA ASP A 197 12.54 10.47 3.56
C ASP A 197 13.34 9.86 2.38
N TYR A 198 12.98 10.25 1.15
CA TYR A 198 13.68 9.84 -0.09
C TYR A 198 13.69 8.32 -0.34
N ASN A 199 12.71 7.57 0.15
CA ASN A 199 12.59 6.14 -0.12
C ASN A 199 11.87 5.88 -1.45
N ASN A 200 12.16 4.73 -2.06
CA ASN A 200 11.51 4.25 -3.29
C ASN A 200 10.94 2.84 -3.07
N VAL A 201 9.73 2.58 -3.58
CA VAL A 201 9.11 1.25 -3.61
C VAL A 201 8.46 1.01 -4.97
N GLU A 202 8.72 -0.15 -5.57
CA GLU A 202 8.22 -0.54 -6.89
C GLU A 202 7.78 -2.03 -6.83
N ILE A 203 6.55 -2.35 -7.23
CA ILE A 203 5.96 -3.70 -7.07
C ILE A 203 5.09 -4.07 -8.28
N ASP A 204 5.53 -5.03 -9.11
CA ASP A 204 4.78 -5.52 -10.27
C ASP A 204 4.31 -6.98 -10.09
N ILE A 205 3.03 -7.27 -10.35
CA ILE A 205 2.46 -8.62 -10.19
C ILE A 205 1.65 -9.06 -11.42
N SER A 206 1.76 -10.33 -11.79
CA SER A 206 0.85 -11.03 -12.69
C SER A 206 0.65 -12.50 -12.30
N GLY A 207 -0.60 -12.96 -12.36
CA GLY A 207 -1.10 -14.13 -11.63
C GLY A 207 -2.02 -13.72 -10.47
N ASP A 208 -2.56 -14.68 -9.73
CA ASP A 208 -3.77 -14.47 -8.91
C ASP A 208 -3.55 -14.70 -7.39
N ASP A 209 -4.44 -14.16 -6.55
CA ASP A 209 -4.43 -14.36 -5.07
C ASP A 209 -3.11 -13.97 -4.34
N ASN A 210 -2.21 -13.16 -4.92
CA ASN A 210 -0.95 -12.81 -4.25
C ASN A 210 -1.15 -11.75 -3.16
N TYR A 211 -0.31 -11.80 -2.12
CA TYR A 211 -0.25 -10.80 -1.06
C TYR A 211 1.19 -10.29 -0.87
N VAL A 212 1.40 -8.98 -1.04
CA VAL A 212 2.68 -8.31 -0.83
C VAL A 212 2.50 -7.17 0.16
N GLN A 213 3.36 -7.11 1.17
CA GLN A 213 3.39 -6.06 2.19
C GLN A 213 4.80 -5.50 2.35
N THR A 214 4.96 -4.20 2.11
CA THR A 214 6.21 -3.45 2.28
C THR A 214 6.00 -2.34 3.31
N ILE A 215 6.83 -2.30 4.35
CA ILE A 215 6.86 -1.22 5.34
C ILE A 215 8.28 -0.68 5.44
N VAL A 216 8.43 0.62 5.22
CA VAL A 216 9.67 1.37 5.45
C VAL A 216 9.44 2.33 6.62
N ASN A 217 10.21 2.20 7.69
CA ASN A 217 10.11 3.07 8.86
C ASN A 217 11.48 3.26 9.53
N ASN A 218 11.53 4.05 10.60
CA ASN A 218 12.76 4.42 11.29
C ASN A 218 12.93 3.82 12.70
N SER A 219 12.33 2.66 12.98
CA SER A 219 12.25 2.08 14.33
C SER A 219 13.60 1.75 14.98
N VAL A 220 14.69 1.60 14.23
CA VAL A 220 16.03 1.29 14.81
C VAL A 220 17.13 2.30 14.51
N GLY A 221 16.99 3.19 13.50
CA GLY A 221 17.93 4.31 13.33
C GLY A 221 17.96 4.95 11.95
N GLY A 222 17.12 5.96 11.74
CA GLY A 222 16.88 6.59 10.44
C GLY A 222 15.85 5.82 9.63
N GLY A 223 15.17 6.47 8.70
CA GLY A 223 14.24 5.83 7.76
C GLY A 223 14.46 6.26 6.31
N ASP A 224 15.58 6.93 6.03
CA ASP A 224 15.85 7.59 4.76
C ASP A 224 16.61 6.70 3.76
N TRP A 225 16.42 6.97 2.46
CA TRP A 225 17.21 6.41 1.34
C TRP A 225 17.15 4.88 1.20
N ASN A 226 16.03 4.25 1.54
CA ASN A 226 15.81 2.82 1.29
C ASN A 226 15.11 2.57 -0.05
N ASP A 227 15.38 1.41 -0.66
CA ASP A 227 14.82 1.00 -1.95
C ASP A 227 14.22 -0.42 -1.85
N VAL A 228 13.02 -0.64 -2.41
CA VAL A 228 12.32 -1.94 -2.41
C VAL A 228 11.67 -2.23 -3.77
N ASP A 229 12.13 -3.27 -4.46
CA ASP A 229 11.72 -3.65 -5.82
C ASP A 229 11.21 -5.12 -5.86
N ILE A 230 9.98 -5.39 -6.31
CA ILE A 230 9.32 -6.71 -6.14
C ILE A 230 8.47 -7.15 -7.37
N ASP A 231 8.94 -8.15 -8.14
CA ASP A 231 8.23 -8.68 -9.33
C ASP A 231 7.72 -10.14 -9.17
N LEU A 232 6.42 -10.42 -9.34
CA LEU A 232 5.94 -11.82 -9.44
C LEU A 232 5.09 -12.05 -10.69
N VAL A 233 5.42 -13.06 -11.52
CA VAL A 233 4.79 -13.25 -12.86
C VAL A 233 4.40 -14.71 -13.10
N ASN A 234 3.14 -14.98 -13.47
CA ASN A 234 2.49 -16.31 -13.47
C ASN A 234 2.52 -16.95 -12.07
N SER A 235 2.24 -16.18 -11.03
CA SER A 235 2.43 -16.59 -9.64
C SER A 235 1.10 -16.58 -8.90
N ASP A 236 0.75 -17.65 -8.16
CA ASP A 236 -0.49 -17.72 -7.38
C ASP A 236 -0.26 -17.85 -5.86
N ARG A 237 -1.03 -17.15 -5.03
CA ARG A 237 -1.11 -17.38 -3.57
C ARG A 237 0.24 -17.28 -2.86
N ASN A 238 1.07 -16.32 -3.25
CA ASN A 238 2.35 -16.04 -2.59
C ASN A 238 2.18 -14.96 -1.51
N ARG A 239 3.04 -14.99 -0.48
CA ARG A 239 3.05 -14.02 0.63
C ARG A 239 4.45 -13.44 0.80
N VAL A 240 4.65 -12.18 0.39
CA VAL A 240 5.93 -11.47 0.52
C VAL A 240 5.80 -10.35 1.55
N PHE A 241 6.71 -10.32 2.51
CA PHE A 241 6.82 -9.28 3.52
C PHE A 241 8.21 -8.63 3.43
N VAL A 242 8.27 -7.30 3.34
CA VAL A 242 9.51 -6.51 3.45
C VAL A 242 9.35 -5.48 4.56
N LEU A 243 10.32 -5.44 5.47
CA LEU A 243 10.37 -4.50 6.59
C LEU A 243 11.77 -3.87 6.66
N GLN A 244 11.86 -2.58 6.35
CA GLN A 244 13.07 -1.77 6.54
C GLN A 244 12.85 -0.82 7.72
N THR A 245 13.80 -0.79 8.65
CA THR A 245 13.69 -0.08 9.94
C THR A 245 14.80 0.95 10.19
N GLY A 246 15.69 1.09 9.21
CA GLY A 246 16.88 1.94 9.21
C GLY A 246 17.01 2.73 7.90
N SER A 247 18.25 3.06 7.50
CA SER A 247 18.55 3.91 6.35
C SER A 247 19.60 3.34 5.40
N HIS A 248 19.49 3.67 4.11
CA HIS A 248 20.37 3.20 3.03
C HIS A 248 20.34 1.68 2.83
N SER A 249 19.17 1.05 2.95
CA SER A 249 19.01 -0.40 2.78
C SER A 249 18.27 -0.75 1.48
N ASP A 250 18.79 -1.74 0.75
CA ASP A 250 18.27 -2.21 -0.54
C ASP A 250 17.58 -3.58 -0.39
N ALA A 251 16.37 -3.75 -0.95
CA ALA A 251 15.68 -5.04 -1.03
C ALA A 251 15.10 -5.31 -2.42
N VAL A 252 15.41 -6.46 -3.03
CA VAL A 252 14.85 -6.87 -4.33
C VAL A 252 14.27 -8.29 -4.26
N VAL A 253 13.01 -8.51 -4.66
CA VAL A 253 12.31 -9.81 -4.52
C VAL A 253 11.51 -10.19 -5.78
N GLN A 254 12.05 -11.04 -6.67
CA GLN A 254 11.38 -11.41 -7.94
C GLN A 254 11.14 -12.93 -8.12
N LEU A 255 9.89 -13.42 -8.16
CA LEU A 255 9.58 -14.86 -8.32
C LEU A 255 8.45 -15.15 -9.33
N GLN A 256 8.75 -15.97 -10.33
CA GLN A 256 7.91 -16.17 -11.53
C GLN A 256 7.57 -17.65 -11.74
N ASN A 257 6.36 -17.99 -12.20
CA ASN A 257 5.79 -19.34 -12.29
C ASN A 257 5.75 -20.04 -10.92
N SER A 258 4.99 -19.49 -9.95
CA SER A 258 5.24 -19.71 -8.52
C SER A 258 3.99 -19.84 -7.64
N ASN A 259 3.87 -20.89 -6.79
CA ASN A 259 2.71 -21.06 -5.89
C ASN A 259 3.06 -21.37 -4.42
N MET A 260 2.33 -20.77 -3.48
CA MET A 260 2.43 -20.98 -2.02
C MET A 260 3.82 -20.72 -1.41
N ASN A 261 4.53 -19.68 -1.84
CA ASN A 261 5.78 -19.27 -1.18
C ASN A 261 5.50 -18.19 -0.12
N GLN A 262 6.21 -18.23 1.01
CA GLN A 262 6.14 -17.23 2.08
C GLN A 262 7.55 -16.69 2.40
N PHE A 263 7.75 -15.38 2.30
CA PHE A 263 9.05 -14.77 2.55
C PHE A 263 8.97 -13.52 3.44
N THR A 264 9.99 -13.30 4.27
CA THR A 264 10.18 -12.07 5.04
C THR A 264 11.61 -11.52 4.90
N VAL A 265 11.75 -10.30 4.37
CA VAL A 265 12.96 -9.47 4.51
C VAL A 265 12.76 -8.59 5.75
N GLU A 266 13.72 -8.58 6.67
CA GLU A 266 13.83 -7.57 7.73
C GLU A 266 15.26 -6.99 7.74
N GLN A 267 15.35 -5.67 7.65
CA GLN A 267 16.60 -4.92 7.46
C GLN A 267 16.67 -3.69 8.37
N THR A 268 17.90 -3.27 8.66
CA THR A 268 18.23 -2.07 9.42
C THR A 268 18.84 -1.01 8.51
N SER A 269 20.13 -0.68 8.66
CA SER A 269 20.80 0.42 7.96
C SER A 269 22.06 -0.03 7.22
N ASN A 270 22.20 0.32 5.95
CA ASN A 270 23.27 -0.13 5.03
C ASN A 270 23.20 -1.64 4.69
N ASP A 271 22.01 -2.22 4.77
CA ASP A 271 21.77 -3.64 4.45
C ASP A 271 21.43 -3.85 2.98
N SER A 272 21.67 -5.05 2.45
CA SER A 272 21.30 -5.39 1.06
C SER A 272 20.81 -6.83 0.99
N ALA A 273 19.64 -7.03 0.40
CA ALA A 273 18.95 -8.32 0.28
C ALA A 273 18.41 -8.52 -1.15
N VAL A 274 18.57 -9.75 -1.67
CA VAL A 274 18.05 -10.14 -2.99
C VAL A 274 17.45 -11.53 -2.90
N VAL A 275 16.21 -11.70 -3.39
CA VAL A 275 15.48 -12.97 -3.44
C VAL A 275 14.95 -13.18 -4.84
N LEU A 276 15.32 -14.27 -5.50
CA LEU A 276 14.94 -14.56 -6.89
C LEU A 276 14.53 -16.02 -7.06
N GLY A 277 13.53 -16.31 -7.91
CA GLY A 277 13.09 -17.69 -8.11
C GLY A 277 12.13 -17.92 -9.28
N ASN A 278 12.64 -18.52 -10.37
CA ASN A 278 11.84 -18.93 -11.53
C ASN A 278 11.41 -20.41 -11.36
N GLY A 279 10.11 -20.67 -11.18
CA GLY A 279 9.51 -22.02 -11.02
C GLY A 279 9.21 -22.45 -9.57
N ALA A 280 8.94 -21.52 -8.65
CA ALA A 280 9.00 -21.77 -7.19
C ALA A 280 7.69 -22.30 -6.56
N TYR A 281 7.73 -23.45 -5.90
CA TYR A 281 6.57 -23.98 -5.15
C TYR A 281 6.90 -24.23 -3.68
N GLY A 282 6.06 -23.73 -2.76
CA GLY A 282 6.02 -24.14 -1.35
C GLY A 282 7.20 -23.73 -0.46
N ASN A 283 8.02 -22.76 -0.88
CA ASN A 283 9.20 -22.35 -0.11
C ASN A 283 8.84 -21.38 1.02
N VAL A 284 9.56 -21.47 2.14
CA VAL A 284 9.37 -20.59 3.29
C VAL A 284 10.73 -20.11 3.81
N GLY A 285 10.91 -18.79 3.94
CA GLY A 285 12.21 -18.20 4.29
C GLY A 285 12.13 -16.85 5.00
N ILE A 286 13.22 -16.50 5.68
CA ILE A 286 13.43 -15.21 6.37
C ILE A 286 14.87 -14.76 6.10
N ILE A 287 15.06 -13.50 5.72
CA ILE A 287 16.35 -12.78 5.82
C ILE A 287 16.20 -11.73 6.93
N TYR A 288 17.22 -11.67 7.80
CA TYR A 288 17.29 -10.74 8.93
C TYR A 288 18.72 -10.18 8.99
N GLN A 289 18.87 -8.86 8.92
CA GLN A 289 20.15 -8.15 8.88
C GLN A 289 20.17 -7.01 9.92
N ASN A 290 21.33 -6.73 10.53
CA ASN A 290 21.57 -5.93 11.74
C ASN A 290 23.05 -5.49 11.85
#